data_AF-A0A7X1NI82-F1
#
_entry.id   AF-A0A7X1NI82-F1
#
_cell.length_a   1.000
_cell.length_b   1.000
_cell.length_c   1.000
_cell.angle_alpha   90.00
_cell.angle_beta   90.00
_cell.angle_gamma   90.00
#
_symmetry.space_group_name_H-M   'P 1'
#
loop_
_entity.id
_entity.type
_entity.pdbx_description
1 polymer ?
#
loop_
_entity_poly.entity_id
_entity_poly.type
_entity_poly.pdbx_seq_one_letter_code
_entity_poly.pdbx_strand_id
1 'polypeptide(L)'
;MADRLTVQEFFAALREQKINPRVDTPAVRASVDARVRALCASYPIQERWPVLDLESAYQQTLNELPNVMDLVRDGYTGTVNLRGYDDTYTMDEWFGDFAEQWALCDAPHIRAAMLELLPRASTWPSPRLWEAYKNATRAPRGSWLRRLIGGQ
;
A
#
# COMPACT_ATOMS: atom_id res chain seq x y z
N MET A 1 14.29 -2.17 2.10
CA MET A 1 13.62 -3.41 2.57
C MET A 1 12.27 -2.99 3.10
N ALA A 2 11.22 -3.05 2.27
CA ALA A 2 9.86 -3.06 2.77
C ALA A 2 9.66 -4.35 3.54
N ASP A 3 9.39 -4.22 4.83
CA ASP A 3 8.94 -5.34 5.61
C ASP A 3 7.51 -5.63 5.20
N ARG A 4 7.26 -6.91 4.93
CA ARG A 4 5.90 -7.41 4.82
C ARG A 4 5.57 -8.11 6.10
N LEU A 5 4.53 -7.62 6.75
CA LEU A 5 4.11 -8.12 8.05
C LEU A 5 2.78 -8.84 7.89
N THR A 6 2.62 -9.91 8.63
CA THR A 6 1.30 -10.37 9.04
C THR A 6 0.67 -9.30 9.93
N VAL A 7 -0.66 -9.36 10.07
CA VAL A 7 -1.37 -8.49 11.04
C VAL A 7 -0.78 -8.67 12.44
N GLN A 8 -0.41 -9.89 12.84
CA GLN A 8 0.19 -10.15 14.14
C GLN A 8 1.56 -9.47 14.33
N GLU A 9 2.45 -9.59 13.35
CA GLU A 9 3.76 -8.93 13.37
C GLU A 9 3.62 -7.41 13.34
N PHE A 10 2.64 -6.87 12.61
CA PHE A 10 2.34 -5.44 12.61
C PHE A 10 1.97 -4.93 14.01
N PHE A 11 1.04 -5.59 14.69
CA PHE A 11 0.70 -5.21 16.08
C PHE A 11 1.88 -5.40 17.04
N ALA A 12 2.76 -6.39 16.80
CA ALA A 12 3.99 -6.53 17.57
C ALA A 12 4.93 -5.33 17.37
N ALA A 13 5.13 -4.90 16.13
CA ALA A 13 5.97 -3.76 15.79
C ALA A 13 5.40 -2.44 16.37
N LEU A 14 4.07 -2.23 16.30
CA LEU A 14 3.41 -1.09 16.96
C LEU A 14 3.69 -1.08 18.48
N ARG A 15 3.72 -2.26 19.12
CA ARG A 15 4.04 -2.37 20.55
C ARG A 15 5.49 -2.01 20.84
N GLU A 16 6.42 -2.51 20.04
CA GLU A 16 7.86 -2.26 20.20
C GLU A 16 8.20 -0.77 20.01
N GLN A 17 7.58 -0.12 19.03
CA GLN A 17 7.82 1.29 18.73
C GLN A 17 7.03 2.27 19.60
N LYS A 18 6.18 1.77 20.51
CA LYS A 18 5.37 2.59 21.43
C LYS A 18 4.53 3.65 20.71
N ILE A 19 3.98 3.30 19.55
CA ILE A 19 3.14 4.19 18.74
C ILE A 19 1.82 4.44 19.47
N ASN A 20 1.42 5.72 19.58
CA ASN A 20 0.22 6.15 20.28
C ASN A 20 -0.80 6.70 19.27
N PRO A 21 -2.09 6.28 19.31
CA PRO A 21 -2.72 5.34 20.22
C PRO A 21 -2.44 3.88 19.84
N ARG A 22 -2.10 3.08 20.86
CA ARG A 22 -1.93 1.64 20.70
C ARG A 22 -3.19 0.91 21.15
N VAL A 23 -4.13 0.72 20.23
CA VAL A 23 -5.33 -0.09 20.46
C VAL A 23 -5.11 -1.48 19.88
N ASP A 24 -4.87 -2.46 20.75
CA ASP A 24 -4.58 -3.85 20.39
C ASP A 24 -5.60 -4.79 21.04
N THR A 25 -6.74 -4.99 20.38
CA THR A 25 -7.80 -5.91 20.82
C THR A 25 -8.11 -6.92 19.72
N PRO A 26 -8.68 -8.11 20.04
CA PRO A 26 -9.05 -9.09 19.03
C PRO A 26 -10.00 -8.52 17.95
N ALA A 27 -10.95 -7.67 18.34
CA ALA A 27 -11.88 -7.03 17.41
C ALA A 27 -11.18 -6.06 16.46
N VAL A 28 -10.23 -5.27 16.98
CA VAL A 28 -9.43 -4.34 16.17
C VAL A 28 -8.54 -5.12 15.20
N ARG A 29 -7.86 -6.17 15.65
CA ARG A 29 -7.06 -7.05 14.76
C ARG A 29 -7.90 -7.67 13.65
N ALA A 30 -9.09 -8.16 13.96
CA ALA A 30 -10.00 -8.73 12.97
C ALA A 30 -10.47 -7.67 11.95
N SER A 31 -10.75 -6.45 12.41
CA SER A 31 -11.11 -5.33 11.51
C SER A 31 -9.96 -4.96 10.58
N VAL A 32 -8.73 -4.87 11.10
CA VAL A 32 -7.53 -4.61 10.28
C VAL A 32 -7.32 -5.71 9.26
N ASP A 33 -7.41 -6.98 9.66
CA ASP A 33 -7.27 -8.12 8.75
C ASP A 33 -8.29 -8.08 7.61
N ALA A 34 -9.56 -7.85 7.93
CA ALA A 34 -10.62 -7.72 6.92
C ALA A 34 -10.35 -6.56 5.95
N ARG A 35 -9.92 -5.40 6.46
CA ARG A 35 -9.64 -4.22 5.65
C ARG A 35 -8.44 -4.39 4.76
N VAL A 36 -7.32 -4.87 5.30
CA VAL A 36 -6.09 -5.05 4.50
C VAL A 36 -6.30 -6.11 3.42
N ARG A 37 -7.07 -7.18 3.72
CA ARG A 37 -7.48 -8.16 2.71
C ARG A 37 -8.35 -7.54 1.63
N ALA A 38 -9.27 -6.64 1.97
CA ALA A 38 -10.10 -5.96 0.98
C ALA A 38 -9.28 -4.98 0.14
N LEU A 39 -8.43 -4.17 0.77
CA LEU A 39 -7.55 -3.20 0.13
C LEU A 39 -6.57 -3.86 -0.85
N CYS A 40 -6.01 -5.01 -0.44
CA CYS A 40 -4.94 -5.71 -1.14
C CYS A 40 -5.41 -7.05 -1.73
N ALA A 41 -6.72 -7.19 -1.99
CA ALA A 41 -7.34 -8.45 -2.42
C ALA A 41 -6.69 -9.05 -3.68
N SER A 42 -6.13 -8.18 -4.53
CA SER A 42 -5.52 -8.59 -5.80
C SER A 42 -4.01 -8.79 -5.74
N TYR A 43 -3.36 -8.61 -4.58
CA TYR A 43 -1.93 -8.84 -4.41
C TYR A 43 -1.59 -10.32 -4.56
N PRO A 44 -0.38 -10.66 -5.06
CA PRO A 44 -0.01 -12.04 -5.35
C PRO A 44 0.23 -12.89 -4.09
N ILE A 45 0.60 -12.26 -2.98
CA ILE A 45 0.83 -12.93 -1.71
C ILE A 45 -0.19 -12.39 -0.71
N GLN A 46 -1.11 -13.26 -0.33
CA GLN A 46 -2.12 -13.04 0.68
C GLN A 46 -1.49 -13.37 2.05
N GLU A 47 -1.86 -12.65 3.11
CA GLU A 47 -1.43 -12.84 4.53
C GLU A 47 -0.18 -12.09 5.00
N ARG A 48 0.68 -11.62 4.10
CA ARG A 48 1.75 -10.68 4.43
C ARG A 48 1.55 -9.41 3.63
N TRP A 49 1.49 -8.27 4.28
CA TRP A 49 1.09 -7.03 3.64
C TRP A 49 2.19 -5.98 3.77
N PRO A 50 2.35 -5.08 2.79
CA PRO A 50 3.17 -3.90 2.96
C PRO A 50 2.77 -3.15 4.24
N VAL A 51 3.77 -2.67 4.99
CA VAL A 51 3.55 -1.91 6.23
C VAL A 51 2.58 -0.75 6.01
N LEU A 52 2.72 0.00 4.90
CA LEU A 52 1.83 1.13 4.60
C LEU A 52 0.36 0.71 4.45
N ASP A 53 0.11 -0.46 3.86
CA ASP A 53 -1.25 -0.97 3.67
C ASP A 53 -1.86 -1.40 5.01
N LEU A 54 -1.03 -1.91 5.93
CA LEU A 54 -1.42 -2.22 7.31
C LEU A 54 -1.68 -0.98 8.14
N GLU A 55 -0.83 0.04 8.03
CA GLU A 55 -1.02 1.35 8.67
C GLU A 55 -2.32 2.00 8.21
N SER A 56 -2.57 2.00 6.90
CA SER A 56 -3.81 2.52 6.31
C SER A 56 -5.04 1.76 6.82
N ALA A 57 -4.99 0.43 6.83
CA ALA A 57 -6.07 -0.40 7.35
C ALA A 57 -6.30 -0.14 8.85
N TYR A 58 -5.23 0.04 9.63
CA TYR A 58 -5.30 0.33 11.05
C TYR A 58 -5.85 1.72 11.35
N GLN A 59 -5.38 2.76 10.67
CA GLN A 59 -5.96 4.11 10.75
C GLN A 59 -7.45 4.09 10.45
N GLN A 60 -7.87 3.41 9.38
CA GLN A 60 -9.29 3.31 9.04
C GLN A 60 -10.08 2.62 10.16
N THR A 61 -9.55 1.54 10.73
CA THR A 61 -10.17 0.88 11.89
C THR A 61 -10.28 1.84 13.07
N LEU A 62 -9.22 2.59 13.42
CA LEU A 62 -9.23 3.53 14.54
C LEU A 62 -10.22 4.69 14.33
N ASN A 63 -10.27 5.24 13.12
CA ASN A 63 -11.16 6.35 12.77
C ASN A 63 -12.64 5.97 12.84
N GLU A 64 -12.97 4.69 12.73
CA GLU A 64 -14.33 4.18 12.84
C GLU A 64 -14.69 3.71 14.26
N LEU A 65 -13.76 3.77 15.21
CA LEU A 65 -14.07 3.45 16.60
C LEU A 65 -14.99 4.52 17.21
N PRO A 66 -15.98 4.11 18.02
CA PRO A 66 -16.93 5.05 18.64
C PRO A 66 -16.25 6.02 19.63
N ASN A 67 -15.08 5.64 20.17
CA ASN A 67 -14.29 6.42 21.10
C ASN A 67 -13.10 7.14 20.45
N VAL A 68 -13.13 7.40 19.14
CA VAL A 68 -12.04 8.11 18.44
C VAL A 68 -11.68 9.46 19.08
N MET A 69 -12.66 10.15 19.68
CA MET A 69 -12.41 11.42 20.40
C MET A 69 -11.51 11.25 21.64
N ASP A 70 -11.61 10.11 22.33
CA ASP A 70 -10.71 9.81 23.45
C ASP A 70 -9.31 9.47 22.93
N LEU A 71 -9.22 8.75 21.80
CA LEU A 71 -7.94 8.50 21.14
C LEU A 71 -7.25 9.81 20.72
N VAL A 72 -8.01 10.80 20.21
CA VAL A 72 -7.48 12.12 19.85
C VAL A 72 -6.95 12.85 21.09
N ARG A 73 -7.64 12.77 22.23
CA ARG A 73 -7.16 13.32 23.51
C ARG A 73 -5.86 12.66 23.97
N ASP A 74 -5.72 11.37 23.70
CA ASP A 74 -4.52 10.60 24.00
C ASP A 74 -3.39 10.81 22.97
N GLY A 75 -3.58 11.70 21.98
CA GLY A 75 -2.55 12.11 21.02
C GLY A 75 -2.69 11.48 19.63
N TYR A 76 -3.80 10.80 19.32
CA TYR A 76 -4.07 10.34 17.96
C TYR A 76 -4.34 11.50 17.01
N THR A 77 -3.51 11.63 15.98
CA THR A 77 -3.65 12.68 14.96
C THR A 77 -4.36 12.21 13.70
N GLY A 78 -5.00 11.04 13.73
CA GLY A 78 -5.57 10.42 12.53
C GLY A 78 -4.53 9.67 11.68
N THR A 79 -3.27 9.60 12.13
CA THR A 79 -2.14 8.96 11.42
C THR A 79 -1.40 7.95 12.28
N VAL A 80 -0.88 6.89 11.64
CA VAL A 80 -0.07 5.85 12.28
C VAL A 80 1.14 5.59 11.40
N ASN A 81 2.35 5.72 11.96
CA ASN A 81 3.57 5.61 11.18
C ASN A 81 4.61 4.77 11.93
N LEU A 82 4.80 3.53 11.46
CA LEU A 82 5.76 2.55 11.93
C LEU A 82 7.17 2.77 11.36
N ARG A 83 7.33 3.60 10.34
CA ARG A 83 8.62 3.72 9.62
C ARG A 83 9.08 5.14 9.34
N GLY A 84 8.36 6.15 9.82
CA GLY A 84 8.63 7.54 9.48
C GLY A 84 8.46 7.84 8.00
N TYR A 85 7.67 7.06 7.25
CA TYR A 85 7.41 7.36 5.84
C TYR A 85 6.39 8.48 5.74
N ASP A 86 6.68 9.52 4.97
CA ASP A 86 5.72 10.56 4.64
C ASP A 86 4.78 10.05 3.52
N ASP A 87 3.88 9.14 3.93
CA ASP A 87 2.56 8.86 3.37
C ASP A 87 2.37 8.55 1.88
N THR A 88 3.36 8.08 1.14
CA THR A 88 3.20 7.46 -0.20
C THR A 88 4.56 6.95 -0.70
N TYR A 89 4.60 6.10 -1.73
CA TYR A 89 5.84 5.62 -2.35
C TYR A 89 6.14 6.36 -3.65
N THR A 90 7.41 6.70 -3.89
CA THR A 90 7.88 6.89 -5.27
C THR A 90 7.81 5.55 -6.02
N MET A 91 7.77 5.61 -7.36
CA MET A 91 7.82 4.40 -8.18
C MET A 91 9.12 3.60 -7.94
N ASP A 92 10.24 4.29 -7.75
CA ASP A 92 11.53 3.68 -7.46
C ASP A 92 11.54 2.94 -6.13
N GLU A 93 11.05 3.57 -5.05
CA GLU A 93 10.97 2.93 -3.74
C GLU A 93 10.07 1.70 -3.80
N TRP A 94 8.90 1.81 -4.44
CA TRP A 94 7.97 0.68 -4.53
C TRP A 94 8.55 -0.51 -5.29
N PHE A 95 9.20 -0.29 -6.45
CA PHE A 95 9.89 -1.38 -7.13
C PHE A 95 11.09 -1.90 -6.35
N GLY A 96 11.91 -1.01 -5.78
CA GLY A 96 13.08 -1.41 -4.98
C GLY A 96 12.70 -2.27 -3.78
N ASP A 97 11.54 -2.02 -3.19
CA ASP A 97 11.06 -2.74 -2.02
C ASP A 97 10.24 -4.00 -2.35
N PHE A 98 9.48 -4.02 -3.45
CA PHE A 98 8.54 -5.10 -3.76
C PHE A 98 8.86 -5.94 -4.99
N ALA A 99 9.80 -5.52 -5.87
CA ALA A 99 10.05 -6.22 -7.13
C ALA A 99 10.47 -7.68 -6.91
N GLU A 100 11.41 -7.94 -6.01
CA GLU A 100 11.84 -9.30 -5.70
C GLU A 100 10.72 -10.10 -5.01
N GLN A 101 10.06 -9.49 -4.03
CA GLN A 101 9.06 -10.16 -3.19
C GLN A 101 7.78 -10.55 -3.95
N TRP A 102 7.38 -9.76 -4.95
CA TRP A 102 6.21 -10.01 -5.79
C TRP A 102 6.56 -10.50 -7.20
N ALA A 103 7.85 -10.76 -7.47
CA ALA A 103 8.36 -11.08 -8.80
C ALA A 103 7.87 -10.07 -9.87
N LEU A 104 7.96 -8.77 -9.54
CA LEU A 104 7.53 -7.70 -10.45
C LEU A 104 8.54 -7.53 -11.58
N CYS A 105 8.03 -7.29 -12.79
CA CYS A 105 8.85 -6.89 -13.92
C CYS A 105 9.10 -5.38 -13.87
N ASP A 106 10.26 -5.00 -13.35
CA ASP A 106 10.71 -3.61 -13.36
C ASP A 106 11.42 -3.26 -14.67
N ALA A 107 10.64 -3.01 -15.73
CA ALA A 107 11.16 -2.61 -17.04
C ALA A 107 10.76 -1.17 -17.38
N PRO A 108 11.59 -0.40 -18.11
CA PRO A 108 11.30 1.00 -18.45
C PRO A 108 9.93 1.22 -19.12
N HIS A 109 9.51 0.30 -19.98
CA HIS A 109 8.21 0.38 -20.67
C HIS A 109 7.02 0.12 -19.74
N ILE A 110 7.18 -0.73 -18.71
CA ILE A 110 6.15 -0.95 -17.69
C ILE A 110 6.01 0.30 -16.83
N ARG A 111 7.14 0.88 -16.39
CA ARG A 111 7.15 2.15 -15.64
C ARG A 111 6.47 3.28 -16.41
N ALA A 112 6.80 3.44 -17.69
CA ALA A 112 6.17 4.45 -18.54
C ALA A 112 4.65 4.25 -18.63
N ALA A 113 4.19 3.02 -18.87
CA ALA A 113 2.76 2.71 -18.90
C ALA A 113 2.07 2.93 -17.54
N MET A 114 2.75 2.63 -16.42
CA MET A 114 2.21 2.93 -15.08
C MET A 114 2.06 4.44 -14.86
N LEU A 115 3.05 5.25 -15.26
CA LEU A 115 2.98 6.70 -15.13
C LEU A 115 1.84 7.32 -15.95
N GLU A 116 1.46 6.72 -17.09
CA GLU A 116 0.28 7.14 -17.86
C GLU A 116 -1.04 6.85 -17.14
N LEU A 117 -1.08 5.84 -16.27
CA LEU A 117 -2.28 5.41 -15.53
C LEU A 117 -2.43 6.08 -14.16
N LEU A 118 -1.33 6.60 -13.61
CA LEU A 118 -1.29 7.21 -12.30
C LEU A 118 -1.66 8.70 -12.38
N PRO A 119 -2.32 9.26 -11.35
CA PRO A 119 -2.53 10.70 -11.27
C PRO A 119 -1.18 11.40 -11.18
N ARG A 120 -1.07 12.63 -11.72
CA ARG A 120 0.15 13.44 -11.64
C ARG A 120 0.50 13.72 -10.16
N ALA A 121 1.49 13.01 -9.65
CA ALA A 121 2.06 13.14 -8.32
C ALA A 121 3.52 12.64 -8.37
N SER A 122 4.30 12.92 -7.33
CA SER A 122 5.64 12.34 -7.16
C SER A 122 5.61 10.97 -6.47
N THR A 123 4.53 10.70 -5.74
CA THR A 123 4.39 9.55 -4.85
C THR A 123 2.93 9.05 -4.84
N TRP A 124 2.73 7.74 -4.64
CA TRP A 124 1.42 7.09 -4.65
C TRP A 124 1.27 6.01 -3.57
N PRO A 125 0.04 5.74 -3.10
CA PRO A 125 -0.21 4.58 -2.24
C PRO A 125 0.13 3.26 -2.95
N SER A 126 0.68 2.30 -2.22
CA SER A 126 1.02 0.96 -2.73
C SER A 126 -0.12 0.28 -3.51
N PRO A 127 -1.40 0.33 -3.07
CA PRO A 127 -2.48 -0.33 -3.80
C PRO A 127 -2.73 0.31 -5.16
N ARG A 128 -2.52 1.63 -5.30
CA ARG A 128 -2.63 2.31 -6.60
C ARG A 128 -1.48 1.93 -7.53
N LEU A 129 -0.27 1.84 -7.01
CA LEU A 129 0.90 1.37 -7.76
C LEU A 129 0.70 -0.06 -8.25
N TRP A 130 0.15 -0.93 -7.41
CA TRP A 130 -0.20 -2.30 -7.78
C TRP A 130 -1.25 -2.36 -8.91
N GLU A 131 -2.35 -1.59 -8.80
CA GLU A 131 -3.36 -1.54 -9.86
C GLU A 131 -2.78 -1.03 -11.19
N ALA A 132 -1.94 0.02 -11.15
CA ALA A 132 -1.25 0.53 -12.32
C ALA A 132 -0.32 -0.53 -12.93
N TYR A 133 0.45 -1.25 -12.10
CA TYR A 133 1.34 -2.32 -12.54
C TYR A 133 0.59 -3.46 -13.24
N LYS A 134 -0.52 -3.94 -12.66
CA LYS A 134 -1.35 -4.97 -13.30
C LYS A 134 -1.88 -4.52 -14.66
N ASN A 135 -2.31 -3.27 -14.77
CA ASN A 135 -2.84 -2.75 -16.03
C ASN A 135 -1.74 -2.56 -17.08
N ALA A 136 -0.57 -2.05 -16.67
CA ALA A 136 0.60 -1.92 -17.53
C ALA A 136 1.11 -3.26 -18.06
N THR A 137 1.10 -4.31 -17.22
CA THR A 137 1.54 -5.66 -17.61
C THR A 137 0.51 -6.45 -18.41
N ARG A 138 -0.78 -6.14 -18.26
CA ARG A 138 -1.87 -6.72 -19.06
C ARG A 138 -2.02 -6.07 -20.43
N ALA A 139 -1.54 -4.84 -20.62
CA ALA A 139 -1.66 -4.15 -21.89
C ALA A 139 -0.97 -4.95 -23.01
N PRO A 140 -1.69 -5.34 -24.09
CA PRO A 140 -1.05 -6.03 -25.20
C PRO A 140 -0.01 -5.10 -25.81
N ARG A 141 1.21 -5.62 -26.00
CA ARG A 141 2.38 -4.95 -26.63
C ARG A 141 2.13 -4.35 -28.03
N GLY A 142 0.90 -4.36 -28.55
CA GLY A 142 0.52 -3.97 -29.90
C GLY A 142 -0.11 -2.59 -30.10
N SER A 143 -0.38 -1.80 -29.05
CA SER A 143 -1.06 -0.50 -29.24
C SER A 143 -0.12 0.63 -29.68
N TRP A 144 1.14 0.62 -29.24
CA TRP A 144 2.13 1.64 -29.63
C TRP A 144 2.57 1.51 -31.10
N LEU A 145 2.64 0.28 -31.64
CA LEU A 145 3.00 0.06 -33.05
C LEU A 145 1.89 0.47 -34.04
N ARG A 146 0.61 0.50 -33.63
CA ARG A 146 -0.47 1.00 -34.52
C ARG A 146 -0.51 2.52 -34.66
N ARG A 147 0.04 3.28 -33.70
CA ARG A 147 0.11 4.75 -33.81
C ARG A 147 1.27 5.25 -34.67
N LEU A 148 2.28 4.43 -34.96
CA LEU A 148 3.41 4.80 -35.81
C LEU A 148 3.28 4.33 -37.27
N ILE A 149 2.35 3.44 -37.59
CA ILE A 149 2.24 2.81 -38.93
C ILE A 149 0.92 3.15 -39.66
N GLY A 150 -0.05 3.82 -39.02
CA GLY A 150 -1.36 4.08 -39.61
C GLY A 150 -1.84 5.51 -39.42
N GLY A 151 -1.36 6.42 -40.27
CA GLY A 151 -1.84 7.80 -40.38
C GLY A 151 -1.55 8.35 -41.78
N GLN A 152 -2.05 7.66 -42.81
CA GLN A 152 -2.44 8.27 -44.07
C GLN A 152 -3.97 8.40 -44.08
#